data_AF-A0A926QCC9-F1
#
_entry.id   AF-A0A926QCC9-F1
#
_cell.length_a   1.000
_cell.length_b   1.000
_cell.length_c   1.000
_cell.angle_alpha   90.00
_cell.angle_beta   90.00
_cell.angle_gamma   90.00
#
_symmetry.space_group_name_H-M   'P 1'
#
loop_
_entity.id
_entity.type
_entity.pdbx_description
1 polymer ?
#
loop_
_entity_poly.entity_id
_entity_poly.type
_entity_poly.pdbx_seq_one_letter_code
_entity_poly.pdbx_strand_id
1 'polypeptide(L)' 'MENWWVNALWSLTPTVLIGIFFFYVIRIILRADRTARKVYSEIEAEERAKLGLPAKD' A
#
# COMPACT_ATOMS: atom_id res chain seq x y z
N MET A 1 13.10 -39.21 10.60
CA MET A 1 11.85 -38.53 10.13
C MET A 1 12.02 -37.01 10.11
N GLU A 2 13.09 -36.47 10.70
CA GLU A 2 13.36 -35.03 10.80
C GLU A 2 13.48 -34.32 9.45
N ASN A 3 14.05 -34.99 8.44
CA ASN A 3 14.38 -34.34 7.16
C ASN A 3 13.16 -34.07 6.25
N TRP A 4 12.06 -34.84 6.38
CA TRP A 4 10.94 -34.69 5.44
C TRP A 4 10.16 -33.39 5.67
N TRP A 5 9.89 -33.05 6.93
CA TRP A 5 9.17 -31.83 7.31
C TRP A 5 10.00 -30.59 6.99
N VAL A 6 11.32 -30.66 7.22
CA VAL A 6 12.26 -29.58 6.89
C VAL A 6 12.30 -29.35 5.38
N ASN A 7 12.38 -30.40 4.57
CA ASN A 7 12.37 -30.28 3.11
C ASN A 7 11.03 -29.72 2.59
N ALA A 8 9.91 -30.16 3.16
CA ALA A 8 8.59 -29.62 2.80
C ALA A 8 8.51 -28.11 3.12
N LEU A 9 8.97 -27.69 4.30
CA LEU A 9 9.01 -26.28 4.66
C LEU A 9 9.90 -25.46 3.71
N TRP A 10 11.10 -25.94 3.40
CA TRP A 10 12.01 -25.26 2.46
C TRP A 10 11.44 -25.17 1.04
N SER A 11 10.72 -26.19 0.58
CA SER A 11 10.06 -26.16 -0.74
C SER A 11 8.88 -25.19 -0.80
N LEU A 12 8.15 -25.00 0.30
CA LEU A 12 6.97 -24.12 0.36
C LEU A 12 7.34 -22.65 0.63
N THR A 13 8.43 -22.43 1.35
CA THR A 13 8.97 -21.10 1.71
C THR A 13 9.04 -20.13 0.52
N PRO A 14 9.60 -20.47 -0.65
CA PRO A 14 9.68 -19.52 -1.77
C PRO A 14 8.31 -19.06 -2.27
N THR A 15 7.32 -19.96 -2.35
CA THR A 15 5.97 -19.60 -2.82
C THR A 15 5.26 -18.69 -1.82
N VAL A 16 5.37 -18.98 -0.53
CA VAL A 16 4.77 -18.16 0.52
C VAL A 16 5.44 -16.80 0.60
N LEU A 17 6.77 -16.73 0.47
CA LEU A 17 7.50 -15.47 0.44
C LEU A 17 7.06 -14.58 -0.72
N ILE A 18 6.91 -15.14 -1.92
CA ILE A 18 6.42 -14.39 -3.08
C ILE A 18 4.98 -13.89 -2.82
N GLY A 19 4.11 -14.74 -2.26
CA GLY A 19 2.74 -14.36 -1.93
C GLY A 19 2.67 -13.22 -0.90
N ILE A 20 3.46 -13.30 0.17
CA ILE A 20 3.56 -12.25 1.19
C ILE A 20 4.12 -10.96 0.58
N PHE A 21 5.18 -11.06 -0.23
CA PHE A 21 5.78 -9.91 -0.89
C PHE A 21 4.77 -9.22 -1.83
N PHE A 22 4.09 -10.01 -2.66
CA PHE A 22 3.05 -9.50 -3.56
C PHE A 22 1.91 -8.81 -2.79
N PHE A 23 1.40 -9.44 -1.74
CA PHE A 23 0.39 -8.83 -0.87
C PHE A 23 0.88 -7.50 -0.28
N TYR A 24 2.14 -7.43 0.16
CA TYR A 24 2.72 -6.22 0.71
C TYR A 24 2.83 -5.09 -0.32
N VAL A 25 3.24 -5.42 -1.55
CA VAL A 25 3.29 -4.46 -2.67
C VAL A 25 1.90 -3.89 -2.95
N ILE A 26 0.89 -4.73 -3.12
CA ILE A 26 -0.50 -4.29 -3.34
C ILE A 26 -0.99 -3.43 -2.16
N ARG A 27 -0.70 -3.84 -0.93
CA ARG A 27 -1.08 -3.12 0.28
C ARG A 27 -0.48 -1.71 0.35
N ILE A 28 0.75 -1.52 -0.14
CA ILE A 28 1.41 -0.22 -0.24
C ILE A 28 0.75 0.64 -1.31
N ILE A 29 0.55 0.10 -2.52
CA ILE A 29 -0.05 0.84 -3.65
C ILE A 29 -1.42 1.39 -3.25
N LEU A 30 -2.28 0.56 -2.65
CA LEU A 30 -3.61 0.97 -2.19
C LEU A 30 -3.55 2.04 -1.09
N ARG A 31 -2.51 2.04 -0.25
CA ARG A 31 -2.31 3.07 0.78
C ARG A 31 -1.79 4.38 0.19
N ALA A 32 -0.89 4.28 -0.78
CA ALA A 32 -0.30 5.43 -1.46
C ALA A 32 -1.37 6.20 -2.24
N ASP A 33 -2.25 5.52 -2.98
CA ASP A 33 -3.36 6.17 -3.70
C ASP A 33 -4.26 7.01 -2.78
N ARG A 34 -4.62 6.45 -1.61
CA ARG A 34 -5.41 7.18 -0.60
C ARG A 34 -4.70 8.41 -0.07
N THR A 35 -3.38 8.31 0.14
CA THR A 35 -2.58 9.42 0.67
C THR A 35 -2.42 10.53 -0.38
N ALA A 36 -2.17 10.16 -1.64
CA ALA A 36 -2.02 11.10 -2.74
C ALA A 36 -3.29 11.94 -2.96
N ARG A 37 -4.47 11.31 -2.93
CA ARG A 37 -5.76 12.02 -3.05
C ARG A 37 -5.98 13.02 -1.92
N LYS A 38 -5.65 12.63 -0.68
CA LYS A 38 -5.80 13.51 0.49
C LYS A 38 -4.89 14.74 0.39
N VAL A 39 -3.61 14.53 0.11
CA VAL A 39 -2.64 15.64 -0.02
C VAL A 39 -3.05 16.57 -1.17
N TYR A 40 -3.50 16.03 -2.30
CA TYR A 40 -3.99 16.87 -3.41
C TYR A 40 -5.19 17.73 -3.00
N SER A 41 -6.17 17.16 -2.27
CA SER A 41 -7.32 17.91 -1.78
C SER A 41 -6.96 18.99 -0.75
N GLU A 42 -5.96 18.72 0.10
CA GLU A 42 -5.45 19.70 1.08
C GLU A 42 -4.77 20.87 0.37
N ILE A 43 -3.92 20.59 -0.62
CA ILE A 43 -3.24 21.63 -1.41
C ILE A 43 -4.26 22.46 -2.20
N GLU A 44 -5.25 21.84 -2.84
CA GLU A 44 -6.31 22.58 -3.55
C GLU A 44 -7.11 23.48 -2.60
N ALA A 45 -7.42 23.01 -1.39
CA ALA A 45 -8.11 23.81 -0.37
C ALA A 45 -7.28 25.00 0.11
N GLU A 46 -5.97 24.82 0.32
CA GLU A 46 -5.06 25.90 0.70
C GLU A 46 -4.96 26.98 -0.40
N GLU A 47 -4.82 26.58 -1.67
CA GLU A 47 -4.76 27.52 -2.78
C GLU A 47 -6.10 28.25 -2.98
N ARG A 48 -7.24 27.57 -2.83
CA ARG A 48 -8.57 28.23 -2.87
C ARG A 48 -8.75 29.22 -1.73
N ALA A 49 -8.30 28.90 -0.52
CA ALA A 49 -8.36 29.79 0.63
C ALA A 49 -7.53 31.06 0.41
N LYS A 50 -6.30 30.92 -0.15
CA LYS A 50 -5.46 32.07 -0.53
C LYS A 50 -6.12 32.95 -1.59
N LEU A 51 -6.85 32.34 -2.52
CA LEU A 51 -7.58 33.03 -3.59
C LEU A 51 -8.96 33.55 -3.15
N GLY A 52 -9.37 33.33 -1.89
CA GLY A 52 -10.69 33.74 -1.38
C GLY A 52 -11.86 33.00 -2.04
N LEU A 53 -11.61 31.87 -2.68
CA LEU A 53 -12.63 31.05 -3.34
C LEU A 53 -13.37 30.18 -2.32
N PRO A 54 -14.68 29.93 -2.50
CA PRO A 54 -15.43 29.06 -1.61
C PRO A 54 -14.88 27.63 -1.61
N ALA A 55 -14.97 26.96 -0.46
CA ALA A 55 -14.64 25.53 -0.33
C ALA A 55 -15.50 24.71 -1.31
N LYS A 56 -14.92 23.64 -1.85
CA LYS A 56 -15.64 22.73 -2.74
C LYS A 56 -16.35 21.69 -1.87
N ASP A 57 -17.68 21.61 -2.03
CA ASP A 57 -18.56 20.66 -1.32
C ASP A 57 -18.19 19.19 -1.59
#